data_AF-A0A920J3X5-F1
#
_entry.id   AF-A0A920J3X5-F1
#
_cell.length_a   1.000
_cell.length_b   1.000
_cell.length_c   1.000
_cell.angle_alpha   90.00
_cell.angle_beta   90.00
_cell.angle_gamma   90.00
#
_symmetry.space_group_name_H-M   'P 1'
#
loop_
_entity.id
_entity.type
_entity.pdbx_description
1 polymer ?
#
loop_
_entity_poly.entity_id
_entity_poly.type
_entity_poly.pdbx_seq_one_letter_code
_entity_poly.pdbx_strand_id
1 'polypeptide(L)'
;MKIRIITSSAYLVLFIIFLSWYEGWGIDPYTPEEINNLAKKIEKEGSKEQLKNLRLLLENDDGKEFFMLNLNRYEYAENEKKRERQNLIRNMVCLYLG
;
A
#
# COMPACT_ATOMS: atom_id res chain seq x y z
N MET A 1 -7.07 -33.54 -34.83
CA MET A 1 -5.87 -33.54 -33.96
C MET A 1 -5.10 -32.21 -34.00
N LYS A 2 -4.76 -31.68 -35.19
CA LYS A 2 -3.98 -30.44 -35.35
C LYS A 2 -4.56 -29.22 -34.62
N ILE A 3 -5.86 -28.95 -34.76
CA ILE A 3 -6.53 -27.82 -34.10
C ILE A 3 -6.44 -27.91 -32.57
N ARG A 4 -6.63 -29.12 -32.00
CA ARG A 4 -6.52 -29.35 -30.56
C ARG A 4 -5.10 -29.10 -30.04
N ILE A 5 -4.08 -29.50 -30.80
CA ILE A 5 -2.69 -29.24 -30.43
C ILE A 5 -2.39 -27.74 -30.47
N ILE A 6 -2.83 -27.05 -31.52
CA ILE A 6 -2.63 -25.60 -31.66
C ILE A 6 -3.30 -24.84 -30.51
N THR A 7 -4.56 -25.15 -30.19
CA THR A 7 -5.27 -24.48 -29.10
C THR A 7 -4.66 -24.79 -27.74
N SER A 8 -4.31 -26.05 -27.46
CA SER A 8 -3.64 -26.43 -26.22
C SER A 8 -2.28 -25.73 -26.05
N SER A 9 -1.48 -25.65 -27.13
CA SER A 9 -0.22 -24.91 -27.10
C SER A 9 -0.41 -23.42 -26.85
N ALA A 10 -1.43 -22.81 -27.45
CA ALA A 10 -1.74 -21.39 -27.21
C ALA A 10 -2.10 -21.13 -25.73
N TYR A 11 -2.94 -21.99 -25.13
CA TYR A 11 -3.26 -21.87 -23.70
C TYR A 11 -2.05 -22.10 -22.80
N LEU A 12 -1.16 -23.02 -23.15
CA LEU A 12 0.06 -23.26 -22.39
C LEU A 12 0.97 -22.02 -22.40
N VAL A 13 1.15 -21.39 -23.57
CA VAL A 13 1.94 -20.15 -23.69
C VAL A 13 1.31 -19.02 -22.88
N LEU A 14 0.00 -18.82 -22.99
CA LEU A 14 -0.74 -17.84 -22.19
C LEU A 14 -0.57 -18.09 -20.69
N PHE A 15 -0.65 -19.34 -20.26
CA PHE A 15 -0.48 -19.72 -18.86
C PHE A 15 0.93 -19.41 -18.34
N ILE A 16 1.97 -19.69 -19.13
CA ILE A 16 3.35 -19.37 -18.76
C ILE A 16 3.54 -17.85 -18.63
N ILE A 17 3.03 -17.07 -19.58
CA ILE A 17 3.08 -15.59 -19.51
C ILE A 17 2.38 -15.09 -18.25
N PHE A 18 1.18 -15.63 -17.98
CA PHE A 18 0.44 -15.29 -16.77
C PHE A 18 1.22 -15.64 -15.50
N LEU A 19 1.80 -16.85 -15.43
CA LEU A 19 2.58 -17.29 -14.28
C LEU A 19 3.81 -16.39 -14.05
N SER A 20 4.55 -16.07 -15.11
CA SER A 20 5.71 -15.17 -15.01
C SER A 20 5.31 -13.76 -14.57
N TRP A 21 4.19 -13.22 -15.05
CA TRP A 21 3.69 -11.93 -14.58
C TRP A 21 3.21 -11.99 -13.11
N TYR A 22 2.53 -13.07 -12.73
CA TYR A 22 2.00 -13.28 -11.38
C TYR A 22 3.12 -13.43 -10.34
N GLU A 23 4.19 -14.13 -10.67
CA GLU A 23 5.39 -14.26 -9.84
C GLU A 23 6.32 -13.02 -9.91
N GLY A 24 5.85 -11.91 -10.48
CA GLY A 24 6.60 -10.65 -10.49
C GLY A 24 7.81 -10.66 -11.42
N TRP A 25 7.82 -11.49 -12.47
CA TRP A 25 8.91 -11.66 -13.43
C TRP A 25 10.24 -12.11 -12.82
N GLY A 26 10.24 -12.65 -11.59
CA GLY A 26 11.46 -12.94 -10.86
C GLY A 26 12.23 -11.68 -10.47
N ILE A 27 11.53 -10.54 -10.32
CA ILE A 27 12.11 -9.33 -9.73
C ILE A 27 12.28 -9.60 -8.24
N ASP A 28 13.54 -9.58 -7.79
CA ASP A 28 13.86 -9.71 -6.37
C ASP A 28 13.40 -8.47 -5.57
N PRO A 29 13.12 -8.63 -4.27
CA PRO A 29 12.91 -7.49 -3.39
C PRO A 29 14.06 -6.49 -3.44
N TYR A 30 13.75 -5.23 -3.15
CA TYR A 30 14.74 -4.15 -3.15
C TYR A 30 15.96 -4.48 -2.26
N THR A 31 17.15 -4.30 -2.80
CA THR A 31 18.38 -4.42 -2.01
C THR A 31 18.54 -3.21 -1.07
N PRO A 32 19.27 -3.35 0.05
CA PRO A 32 19.52 -2.24 0.97
C PRO A 32 20.16 -1.01 0.31
N GLU A 33 20.96 -1.21 -0.73
CA GLU A 33 21.57 -0.12 -1.49
C GLU A 33 20.53 0.64 -2.33
N GLU A 34 19.63 -0.08 -3.01
CA GLU A 34 18.55 0.52 -3.79
C GLU A 34 17.55 1.27 -2.90
N ILE A 35 17.22 0.72 -1.72
CA ILE A 35 16.39 1.40 -0.71
C ILE A 35 17.04 2.72 -0.30
N ASN A 36 18.34 2.74 -0.05
CA ASN A 36 19.05 3.95 0.34
C ASN A 36 19.11 4.98 -0.79
N ASN A 37 19.33 4.53 -2.02
CA ASN A 37 19.34 5.39 -3.20
C ASN A 37 17.95 5.97 -3.50
N LEU A 38 16.90 5.17 -3.30
CA LEU A 38 15.52 5.63 -3.40
C LEU A 38 15.22 6.66 -2.32
N ALA A 39 15.52 6.36 -1.05
CA ALA A 39 15.31 7.29 0.07
C ALA A 39 15.99 8.65 -0.16
N LYS A 40 17.21 8.67 -0.72
CA LYS A 40 17.92 9.92 -1.07
C LYS A 40 17.20 10.73 -2.15
N LYS A 41 16.55 10.09 -3.13
CA LYS A 41 15.83 10.79 -4.22
C LYS A 41 14.61 11.54 -3.68
N ILE A 42 13.89 10.93 -2.75
CA ILE A 42 12.64 11.44 -2.17
C ILE A 42 12.87 12.25 -0.87
N GLU A 43 14.11 12.32 -0.39
CA GLU A 43 14.48 13.13 0.78
C GLU A 43 14.13 14.61 0.61
N LYS A 44 14.07 15.09 -0.64
CA LYS A 44 13.69 16.47 -0.96
C LYS A 44 12.19 16.74 -0.85
N GLU A 45 11.36 15.70 -0.87
CA GLU A 45 9.90 15.80 -0.95
C GLU A 45 9.19 15.32 0.32
N GLY A 46 9.80 14.37 1.04
CA GLY A 46 9.23 13.76 2.24
C GLY A 46 9.80 14.29 3.56
N SER A 47 8.99 14.23 4.61
CA SER A 47 9.47 14.40 5.98
C SER A 47 10.39 13.27 6.41
N LYS A 48 11.24 13.53 7.41
CA LYS A 48 12.15 12.52 8.00
C LYS A 48 11.41 11.26 8.49
N GLU A 49 10.18 11.42 8.98
CA GLU A 49 9.34 10.32 9.44
C GLU A 49 8.79 9.48 8.28
N GLN A 50 8.35 10.12 7.19
CA GLN A 50 7.91 9.41 5.98
C GLN A 50 9.06 8.62 5.36
N LEU A 51 10.28 9.17 5.33
CA LEU A 51 11.46 8.46 4.83
C LEU A 51 11.81 7.25 5.69
N LYS A 52 11.68 7.36 7.01
CA LYS A 52 11.88 6.23 7.94
C LYS A 52 10.86 5.12 7.70
N ASN A 53 9.58 5.48 7.58
CA ASN A 53 8.51 4.53 7.34
C ASN A 53 8.64 3.85 5.98
N LEU A 54 9.06 4.59 4.95
CA LEU A 54 9.32 4.02 3.64
C LEU A 54 10.47 3.01 3.67
N ARG A 55 11.58 3.33 4.36
CA ARG A 55 12.69 2.38 4.52
C ARG A 55 12.23 1.09 5.19
N LEU A 56 11.49 1.21 6.29
CA LEU A 56 10.92 0.06 6.99
C LEU A 56 9.97 -0.76 6.10
N LEU A 57 9.18 -0.10 5.26
CA LEU A 57 8.29 -0.77 4.32
C LEU A 57 9.06 -1.59 3.29
N LEU A 58 10.12 -1.04 2.72
CA LEU A 58 10.92 -1.70 1.67
C LEU A 58 11.87 -2.76 2.24
N GLU A 59 12.41 -2.56 3.44
CA GLU A 59 13.32 -3.52 4.08
C GLU A 59 12.61 -4.80 4.52
N ASN A 60 11.33 -4.70 4.88
CA ASN A 60 10.52 -5.85 5.31
C ASN A 60 9.63 -6.40 4.17
N ASP A 61 9.82 -5.90 2.95
CA ASP A 61 9.12 -6.40 1.78
C ASP A 61 9.65 -7.79 1.41
N ASP A 62 8.77 -8.79 1.41
CA ASP A 62 9.08 -10.15 0.96
C ASP A 62 8.74 -10.39 -0.52
N GLY A 63 8.39 -9.33 -1.25
CA GLY A 63 8.05 -9.34 -2.67
C GLY A 63 6.66 -9.88 -2.99
N LYS A 64 5.84 -10.15 -1.97
CA LYS A 64 4.48 -10.71 -2.12
C LYS A 64 3.41 -9.63 -2.06
N GLU A 65 2.14 -10.03 -2.14
CA GLU A 65 1.01 -9.10 -2.16
C GLU A 65 1.00 -8.15 -0.94
N PHE A 66 1.03 -6.85 -1.22
CA PHE A 66 0.78 -5.81 -0.22
C PHE A 66 -0.70 -5.51 -0.08
N PHE A 67 -1.21 -5.51 1.15
CA PHE A 67 -2.50 -4.91 1.45
C PHE A 67 -2.34 -3.39 1.61
N MET A 68 -2.67 -2.65 0.55
CA MET A 68 -2.74 -1.19 0.63
C MET A 68 -3.94 -0.79 1.50
N LEU A 69 -3.66 -0.38 2.74
CA LEU A 69 -4.68 0.15 3.62
C LEU A 69 -5.15 1.50 3.09
N ASN A 70 -6.45 1.65 2.87
CA ASN A 70 -7.05 2.93 2.50
C ASN A 70 -6.94 3.91 3.68
N LEU A 71 -5.93 4.79 3.63
CA LEU A 71 -5.63 5.76 4.68
C LEU A 71 -6.74 6.80 4.89
N ASN A 72 -7.61 7.02 3.89
CA ASN A 72 -8.75 7.94 4.04
C ASN A 72 -9.61 7.52 5.25
N ARG A 73 -9.74 6.22 5.54
CA ARG A 73 -10.55 5.74 6.66
C ARG A 73 -10.05 6.23 8.02
N TYR A 74 -8.75 6.45 8.20
CA TYR A 74 -8.19 6.86 9.48
C TYR A 74 -8.38 8.36 9.74
N GLU A 75 -8.22 9.20 8.71
CA GLU A 75 -8.49 10.63 8.82
C GLU A 75 -9.97 10.90 9.12
N TYR A 76 -10.89 10.14 8.50
CA TYR A 76 -12.32 10.20 8.85
C TYR A 76 -12.59 9.73 10.29
N ALA A 77 -11.99 8.61 10.73
CA ALA A 77 -12.21 8.06 12.07
C ALA A 77 -11.71 8.98 13.20
N GLU A 78 -10.58 9.68 13.00
CA GLU A 78 -10.10 10.67 13.97
C GLU A 78 -11.01 11.90 14.02
N ASN A 79 -11.46 12.37 12.86
CA ASN A 79 -12.34 13.53 12.75
C ASN A 79 -13.74 13.28 13.33
N GLU A 80 -14.29 12.06 13.22
CA GLU A 80 -15.53 11.66 13.89
C GLU A 80 -15.41 11.75 15.41
N LYS A 81 -14.39 11.14 16.01
CA LYS A 81 -14.18 11.19 17.46
C LYS A 81 -13.97 12.62 17.97
N LYS A 82 -13.31 13.47 17.20
CA LYS A 82 -13.10 14.88 17.55
C LYS A 82 -14.41 15.66 17.49
N ARG A 83 -15.25 15.41 16.47
CA ARG A 83 -16.57 16.02 16.29
C ARG A 83 -17.54 15.57 17.39
N GLU A 84 -17.55 14.29 17.75
CA GLU A 84 -18.35 13.77 18.87
C GLU A 84 -17.96 14.44 20.19
N ARG A 85 -16.66 14.58 20.46
CA ARG A 85 -16.16 15.23 21.67
C ARG A 85 -16.54 16.72 21.71
N GLN A 86 -16.47 17.42 20.59
CA GLN A 86 -16.90 18.81 20.48
C GLN A 86 -18.42 18.97 20.66
N ASN A 87 -19.21 18.05 20.12
CA ASN A 87 -20.67 18.04 20.30
C ASN A 87 -21.07 17.75 21.75
N LEU A 88 -20.37 16.84 22.43
CA LEU A 88 -20.52 16.60 23.87
C LEU A 88 -20.25 17.87 24.69
N ILE A 89 -19.12 18.55 24.42
CA ILE A 89 -18.77 19.80 25.11
C ILE A 89 -19.82 20.89 24.83
N ARG A 90 -20.24 21.05 23.58
CA ARG A 90 -21.28 22.02 23.19
C ARG A 90 -22.60 21.76 23.91
N ASN A 91 -23.07 20.51 23.92
CA ASN A 91 -24.32 20.14 24.59
C ASN A 91 -24.23 20.34 26.11
N MET A 92 -23.08 20.06 26.71
CA MET A 92 -22.85 20.28 28.13
C MET A 92 -22.91 21.79 28.46
N VAL A 93 -22.26 22.65 27.67
CA VAL A 93 -22.33 24.11 27.84
C VAL A 93 -23.77 24.64 27.71
N CYS A 94 -24.57 24.11 26.77
CA CYS A 94 -25.97 24.50 26.62
C CYS A 94 -26.87 24.06 27.80
N LEU A 95 -26.52 22.98 28.52
CA LEU A 95 -27.26 22.50 29.69
C LEU A 95 -26.95 23.29 30.98
N TYR A 96 -25.79 23.95 31.07
CA TYR A 96 -25.36 24.72 32.25
C TYR A 96 -25.60 26.23 32.14
N LEU A 97 -25.95 26.74 30.95
CA LEU A 97 -26.19 28.16 30.68
C LEU A 97 -27.63 28.46 30.21
N GLY A 98 -28.53 27.48 30.30
CA GLY A 98 -29.96 27.60 30.01
C GLY A 98 -30.81 27.68 31.27
#